data_AF-H8GXZ1-F1
#
_entry.id   AF-H8GXZ1-F1
#
_cell.length_a   1.000
_cell.length_b   1.000
_cell.length_c   1.000
_cell.angle_alpha   90.00
_cell.angle_beta   90.00
_cell.angle_gamma   90.00
#
_symmetry.space_group_name_H-M   'P 1'
#
loop_
_entity.id
_entity.type
_entity.pdbx_description
1 polymer ?
#
loop_
_entity_poly.entity_id
_entity_poly.type
_entity_poly.pdbx_seq_one_letter_code
_entity_poly.pdbx_strand_id
1 'polypeptide(L)'
;MSGPVFPPAPGRRGRPADTSPAGPVPDALEIARVLAVLEREEEALLRCLAELQRRTVEALAQLGYQEIDAHLAAQPPASPEVGVAATLSVIMKLPGSDLRRSDFSLSLPLVLTRSGELRVSGAEIGGVVVRETFVYPLKTDPAGAARALTHGLSRLYLAHLLKTRLSGDTMPDPEAWASPFR
;
A
#
# COMPACT_ATOMS: atom_id res chain seq x y z
N MET A 1 56.43 -63.08 19.89
CA MET A 1 55.00 -63.11 20.25
C MET A 1 54.79 -62.16 21.42
N SER A 2 54.43 -60.92 21.13
CA SER A 2 54.10 -59.88 22.11
C SER A 2 53.00 -59.03 21.48
N GLY A 3 51.78 -59.09 22.03
CA GLY A 3 50.68 -58.22 21.62
C GLY A 3 50.59 -57.01 22.56
N PRO A 4 50.29 -55.80 22.08
CA PRO A 4 50.05 -54.67 22.96
C PRO A 4 48.66 -54.76 23.61
N VAL A 5 48.64 -54.56 24.92
CA VAL A 5 47.47 -54.40 25.78
C VAL A 5 46.95 -52.96 25.62
N PHE A 6 45.71 -52.80 25.18
CA PHE A 6 45.01 -51.51 25.16
C PHE A 6 44.23 -51.29 26.47
N PRO A 7 44.28 -50.10 27.10
CA PRO A 7 43.44 -49.78 28.24
C PRO A 7 41.98 -49.47 27.80
N PRO A 8 40.98 -49.68 28.66
CA PRO A 8 39.59 -49.33 28.35
C PRO A 8 39.38 -47.81 28.38
N ALA A 9 38.65 -47.30 27.39
CA ALA A 9 38.26 -45.90 27.31
C ALA A 9 37.21 -45.54 28.39
N PRO A 10 37.25 -44.31 28.95
CA PRO A 10 36.30 -43.88 29.96
C PRO A 10 34.89 -43.70 29.38
N GLY A 11 33.89 -44.11 30.16
CA GLY A 11 32.48 -44.12 29.78
C GLY A 11 31.98 -42.76 29.29
N ARG A 12 31.43 -42.75 28.07
CA ARG A 12 30.49 -41.71 27.61
C ARG A 12 29.25 -41.77 28.49
N ARG A 13 29.22 -40.94 29.54
CA ARG A 13 27.95 -40.56 30.19
C ARG A 13 27.14 -39.79 29.15
N GLY A 14 26.03 -40.37 28.73
CA GLY A 14 25.00 -39.67 27.97
C GLY A 14 24.56 -38.45 28.78
N ARG A 15 24.80 -37.27 28.23
CA ARG A 15 24.15 -36.04 28.65
C ARG A 15 22.81 -36.03 27.93
N PRO A 16 21.66 -36.09 28.62
CA PRO A 16 20.39 -35.86 27.96
C PRO A 16 20.46 -34.46 27.35
N ALA A 17 20.04 -34.37 26.09
CA ALA A 17 19.78 -33.10 25.44
C ALA A 17 18.74 -32.37 26.29
N ASP A 18 19.15 -31.30 26.98
CA ASP A 18 18.22 -30.30 27.48
C ASP A 18 17.53 -29.71 26.25
N THR A 19 16.36 -30.28 25.99
CA THR A 19 15.38 -29.78 25.04
C THR A 19 15.05 -28.34 25.40
N SER A 20 15.17 -27.49 24.38
CA SER A 20 14.68 -26.13 24.21
C SER A 20 13.89 -25.51 25.38
N PRO A 21 14.23 -24.27 25.80
CA PRO A 21 13.30 -23.47 26.59
C PRO A 21 12.09 -23.16 25.71
N ALA A 22 11.04 -23.96 25.82
CA ALA A 22 9.71 -23.55 25.40
C ALA A 22 9.34 -22.38 26.30
N GLY A 23 9.45 -21.16 25.76
CA GLY A 23 8.95 -19.97 26.43
C GLY A 23 7.48 -20.19 26.83
N PRO A 24 7.00 -19.52 27.90
CA PRO A 24 5.62 -19.66 28.32
C PRO A 24 4.67 -19.40 27.15
N VAL A 25 3.77 -20.35 26.89
CA VAL A 25 2.70 -20.18 25.91
C VAL A 25 1.82 -19.04 26.42
N PRO A 26 1.58 -17.99 25.62
CA PRO A 26 0.79 -16.85 26.07
C PRO A 26 -0.60 -17.31 26.47
N ASP A 27 -1.11 -16.78 27.58
CA ASP A 27 -2.43 -17.14 28.05
C ASP A 27 -3.53 -16.51 27.18
N ALA A 28 -4.77 -17.01 27.30
CA ALA A 28 -5.88 -16.53 26.48
C ALA A 28 -6.17 -15.03 26.70
N LEU A 29 -5.84 -14.49 27.87
CA LEU A 29 -6.04 -13.08 28.19
C LEU A 29 -4.97 -12.21 27.50
N GLU A 30 -3.72 -12.66 27.44
CA GLU A 30 -2.64 -12.02 26.70
C GLU A 30 -2.96 -11.98 25.20
N ILE A 31 -3.43 -13.09 24.63
CA ILE A 31 -3.88 -13.14 23.23
C ILE A 31 -5.04 -12.15 23.00
N ALA A 32 -6.06 -12.15 23.85
CA ALA A 32 -7.20 -11.24 23.72
C ALA A 32 -6.79 -9.76 23.79
N ARG A 33 -5.82 -9.41 24.64
CA ARG A 33 -5.29 -8.04 24.74
C ARG A 33 -4.56 -7.62 23.47
N VAL A 34 -3.74 -8.50 22.90
CA VAL A 34 -3.04 -8.23 21.64
C VAL A 34 -4.04 -8.02 20.51
N LEU A 35 -5.06 -8.88 20.41
CA LEU A 35 -6.12 -8.73 19.39
C LEU A 35 -6.85 -7.39 19.53
N ALA A 36 -7.25 -7.00 20.74
CA ALA A 36 -7.94 -5.74 20.97
C ALA A 36 -7.08 -4.50 20.63
N VAL A 37 -5.75 -4.58 20.78
CA VAL A 37 -4.84 -3.50 20.35
C VAL A 37 -4.80 -3.44 18.82
N LEU A 38 -4.66 -4.58 18.15
CA LEU A 38 -4.62 -4.66 16.69
C LEU A 38 -5.92 -4.15 16.04
N GLU A 39 -7.08 -4.52 16.59
CA GLU A 39 -8.39 -4.04 16.12
C GLU A 39 -8.50 -2.51 16.20
N ARG A 40 -8.08 -1.91 17.33
CA ARG A 40 -8.09 -0.45 17.50
C ARG A 40 -7.14 0.27 16.55
N GLU A 41 -5.97 -0.32 16.32
CA GLU A 41 -5.01 0.20 15.33
C GLU A 41 -5.61 0.15 13.93
N GLU A 42 -6.20 -0.97 13.52
CA GLU A 42 -6.88 -1.12 12.24
C GLU A 42 -8.01 -0.08 12.06
N GLU A 43 -8.87 0.10 13.06
CA GLU A 43 -9.91 1.13 13.06
C GLU A 43 -9.35 2.55 12.93
N ALA A 44 -8.20 2.84 13.55
CA ALA A 44 -7.55 4.14 13.43
C ALA A 44 -7.00 4.36 12.00
N LEU A 45 -6.42 3.33 11.39
CA LEU A 45 -5.91 3.37 10.03
C LEU A 45 -7.03 3.51 9.00
N LEU A 46 -8.16 2.80 9.18
CA LEU A 46 -9.34 2.94 8.33
C LEU A 46 -9.92 4.36 8.40
N ARG A 47 -10.02 4.95 9.60
CA ARG A 47 -10.40 6.36 9.76
C ARG A 47 -9.42 7.31 9.05
N CYS A 48 -8.13 7.00 9.13
CA CYS A 48 -7.11 7.78 8.44
C CYS A 48 -7.26 7.72 6.91
N LEU A 49 -7.58 6.54 6.35
CA LEU A 49 -7.83 6.38 4.91
C LEU A 49 -9.10 7.10 4.46
N ALA A 50 -10.18 7.05 5.24
CA ALA A 50 -11.40 7.80 4.92
C ALA A 50 -11.14 9.32 4.91
N GLU A 51 -10.36 9.82 5.87
CA GLU A 51 -9.96 11.23 5.90
C GLU A 51 -9.04 11.57 4.72
N LEU A 52 -8.08 10.69 4.37
CA LEU A 52 -7.24 10.86 3.19
C LEU A 52 -8.06 10.93 1.90
N GLN A 53 -9.04 10.04 1.71
CA GLN A 53 -9.96 10.07 0.57
C GLN A 53 -10.65 11.44 0.49
N ARG A 54 -11.26 11.87 1.60
CA ARG A 54 -11.96 13.16 1.68
C ARG A 54 -11.04 14.33 1.32
N ARG A 55 -9.82 14.36 1.85
CA ARG A 55 -8.82 15.40 1.58
C ARG A 55 -8.30 15.37 0.14
N THR A 56 -8.17 14.19 -0.46
CA THR A 56 -7.82 14.07 -1.87
C THR A 56 -8.91 14.63 -2.77
N VAL A 57 -10.19 14.35 -2.48
CA VAL A 57 -11.33 14.96 -3.19
C VAL A 57 -11.33 16.48 -3.05
N GLU A 58 -11.12 17.00 -1.84
CA GLU A 58 -10.99 18.46 -1.62
C GLU A 58 -9.84 19.07 -2.42
N ALA A 59 -8.68 18.41 -2.44
CA ALA A 59 -7.51 18.88 -3.19
C ALA A 59 -7.77 18.88 -4.70
N LEU A 60 -8.43 17.84 -5.24
CA LEU A 60 -8.84 17.78 -6.64
C LEU A 60 -9.86 18.88 -6.97
N ALA A 61 -10.86 19.11 -6.12
CA ALA A 61 -11.82 20.20 -6.33
C ALA A 61 -11.12 21.59 -6.35
N GLN A 62 -10.12 21.81 -5.49
CA GLN A 62 -9.32 23.04 -5.49
C GLN A 62 -8.50 23.22 -6.77
N LEU A 63 -8.17 22.14 -7.47
CA LEU A 63 -7.52 22.17 -8.78
C LEU A 63 -8.51 22.39 -9.95
N GLY A 64 -9.81 22.50 -9.66
CA GLY A 64 -10.86 22.80 -10.63
C GLY A 64 -11.54 21.58 -11.26
N TYR A 65 -11.21 20.36 -10.79
CA TYR A 65 -11.95 19.16 -11.21
C TYR A 65 -13.39 19.21 -10.69
N GLN A 66 -14.33 18.70 -11.49
CA GLN A 66 -15.77 18.76 -11.21
C GLN A 66 -16.38 17.35 -11.17
N GLU A 67 -17.58 17.22 -10.62
CA GLU A 67 -18.32 15.94 -10.56
C GLU A 67 -17.45 14.77 -10.06
N ILE A 68 -16.71 15.00 -8.98
CA ILE A 68 -15.76 14.04 -8.43
C ILE A 68 -16.54 12.96 -7.67
N ASP A 69 -16.60 11.76 -8.23
CA ASP A 69 -17.09 10.56 -7.57
C ASP A 69 -15.91 9.71 -7.10
N ALA A 70 -15.82 9.45 -5.80
CA ALA A 70 -14.69 8.78 -5.19
C ALA A 70 -15.14 7.60 -4.33
N HIS A 71 -14.58 6.43 -4.61
CA HIS A 71 -14.88 5.18 -3.91
C HIS A 71 -13.61 4.62 -3.28
N LEU A 72 -13.71 4.23 -2.02
CA LEU A 72 -12.62 3.59 -1.29
C LEU A 72 -13.02 2.16 -0.95
N ALA A 73 -12.30 1.19 -1.49
CA ALA A 73 -12.51 -0.23 -1.22
C ALA A 73 -11.36 -0.78 -0.37
N ALA A 74 -11.62 -1.05 0.90
CA ALA A 74 -10.65 -1.71 1.78
C ALA A 74 -10.44 -3.18 1.36
N GLN A 75 -9.22 -3.66 1.55
CA GLN A 75 -8.79 -5.01 1.22
C GLN A 75 -8.12 -5.65 2.43
N PRO A 76 -8.18 -6.99 2.58
CA PRO A 76 -7.44 -7.69 3.61
C PRO A 76 -5.94 -7.40 3.49
N PRO A 77 -5.23 -7.22 4.61
CA PRO A 77 -3.79 -6.99 4.57
C PRO A 77 -3.07 -8.22 4.02
N ALA A 78 -2.19 -7.99 3.02
CA ALA A 78 -1.44 -9.06 2.36
C ALA A 78 -0.22 -9.56 3.17
N SER A 79 0.22 -8.78 4.17
CA SER A 79 1.39 -9.11 4.99
C SER A 79 1.27 -8.47 6.39
N PRO A 80 2.01 -8.96 7.41
CA PRO A 80 1.94 -8.42 8.77
C PRO A 80 2.53 -7.00 8.91
N GLU A 81 3.23 -6.50 7.90
CA GLU A 81 3.75 -5.11 7.90
C GLU A 81 2.69 -4.11 7.43
N VAL A 82 1.68 -4.61 6.68
CA VAL A 82 0.54 -3.84 6.20
C VAL A 82 -0.45 -3.69 7.34
N GLY A 83 -0.73 -2.45 7.72
CA GLY A 83 -1.80 -2.14 8.65
C GLY A 83 -3.15 -2.21 7.95
N VAL A 84 -3.28 -1.51 6.81
CA VAL A 84 -4.47 -1.56 5.94
C VAL A 84 -4.06 -1.44 4.48
N ALA A 85 -4.74 -2.17 3.61
CA ALA A 85 -4.69 -1.99 2.15
C ALA A 85 -6.05 -1.51 1.64
N ALA A 86 -6.08 -0.62 0.65
CA ALA A 86 -7.30 -0.16 0.02
C ALA A 86 -7.04 0.25 -1.43
N THR A 87 -8.08 0.36 -2.23
CA THR A 87 -8.02 1.02 -3.54
C THR A 87 -8.92 2.24 -3.51
N LEU A 88 -8.35 3.41 -3.81
CA LEU A 88 -9.09 4.65 -4.02
C LEU A 88 -9.32 4.83 -5.52
N SER A 89 -10.57 4.69 -5.95
CA SER A 89 -11.00 4.94 -7.32
C SER A 89 -11.71 6.30 -7.39
N VAL A 90 -11.34 7.14 -8.34
CA VAL A 90 -11.94 8.47 -8.53
C VAL A 90 -12.30 8.65 -9.99
N ILE A 91 -13.53 9.06 -10.27
CA ILE A 91 -13.99 9.49 -11.59
C ILE A 91 -14.36 10.96 -11.47
N MET A 92 -13.88 11.80 -12.39
CA MET A 92 -14.09 13.24 -12.31
C MET A 92 -14.04 13.90 -13.69
N LYS A 93 -14.63 15.09 -13.82
CA LYS A 93 -14.50 15.91 -15.03
C LYS A 93 -13.32 16.86 -14.96
N LEU A 94 -12.63 17.00 -16.08
CA LEU A 94 -11.52 17.93 -16.23
C LEU A 94 -11.97 19.40 -16.10
N PRO A 95 -11.13 20.29 -15.53
CA PRO A 95 -11.42 21.72 -15.45
C PRO A 95 -11.60 22.33 -16.84
N GLY A 96 -12.62 23.18 -17.00
CA GLY A 96 -12.83 24.00 -18.20
C GLY A 96 -13.34 23.24 -19.43
N SER A 97 -13.85 22.02 -19.28
CA SER A 97 -14.41 21.29 -20.40
C SER A 97 -15.94 21.52 -20.51
N ASP A 98 -16.37 22.34 -21.46
CA ASP A 98 -17.75 22.32 -22.00
C ASP A 98 -18.01 21.05 -22.85
N LEU A 99 -16.99 20.19 -22.96
CA LEU A 99 -17.02 18.92 -23.66
C LEU A 99 -17.92 17.95 -22.90
N ARG A 100 -18.94 17.42 -23.60
CA ARG A 100 -19.97 16.52 -23.05
C ARG A 100 -19.44 15.19 -22.48
N ARG A 101 -18.14 14.89 -22.63
CA ARG A 101 -17.45 13.69 -22.16
C ARG A 101 -15.98 13.99 -21.93
N SER A 102 -15.62 14.38 -20.70
CA SER A 102 -14.21 14.52 -20.29
C SER A 102 -14.01 13.82 -18.95
N ASP A 103 -14.59 12.63 -18.82
CA ASP A 103 -14.48 11.84 -17.61
C ASP A 103 -13.05 11.31 -17.53
N PHE A 104 -12.41 11.58 -16.40
CA PHE A 104 -11.04 11.24 -16.10
C PHE A 104 -11.06 10.31 -14.89
N SER A 105 -10.41 9.16 -15.02
CA SER A 105 -10.36 8.12 -13.99
C SER A 105 -8.99 8.06 -13.32
N LEU A 106 -9.02 7.80 -12.01
CA LEU A 106 -7.87 7.46 -11.18
C LEU A 106 -8.17 6.18 -10.43
N SER A 107 -7.21 5.28 -10.34
CA SER A 107 -7.23 4.13 -9.44
C SER A 107 -5.92 4.05 -8.69
N LEU A 108 -5.98 4.20 -7.37
CA LEU A 108 -4.81 4.32 -6.51
C LEU A 108 -4.80 3.17 -5.50
N PRO A 109 -3.97 2.14 -5.70
CA PRO A 109 -3.74 1.11 -4.69
C PRO A 109 -2.97 1.72 -3.52
N LEU A 110 -3.65 1.91 -2.39
CA LEU A 110 -3.12 2.50 -1.16
C LEU A 110 -2.72 1.38 -0.19
N VAL A 111 -1.52 1.48 0.36
CA VAL A 111 -1.06 0.63 1.47
C VAL A 111 -0.62 1.55 2.59
N LEU A 112 -1.24 1.41 3.75
CA LEU A 112 -0.82 2.08 4.98
C LEU A 112 -0.15 1.06 5.89
N THR A 113 1.15 1.23 6.10
CA THR A 113 1.93 0.33 6.96
C THR A 113 1.64 0.61 8.44
N ARG A 114 1.91 -0.38 9.30
CA ARG A 114 1.85 -0.18 10.76
C ARG A 114 2.88 0.84 11.27
N SER A 115 3.95 1.09 10.50
CA SER A 115 4.93 2.16 10.80
C SER A 115 4.44 3.56 10.43
N GLY A 116 3.24 3.69 9.85
CA GLY A 116 2.66 4.98 9.46
C GLY A 116 3.18 5.49 8.11
N GLU A 117 3.54 4.62 7.18
CA GLU A 117 3.89 5.00 5.81
C GLU A 117 2.74 4.73 4.86
N LEU A 118 2.35 5.74 4.09
CA LEU A 118 1.47 5.59 2.94
C LEU A 118 2.31 5.22 1.72
N ARG A 119 1.99 4.11 1.07
CA ARG A 119 2.60 3.65 -0.18
C ARG A 119 1.53 3.53 -1.25
N VAL A 120 1.86 4.00 -2.46
CA VAL A 120 1.01 3.86 -3.65
C VAL A 120 1.85 3.27 -4.76
N SER A 121 1.46 2.09 -5.24
CA SER A 121 2.17 1.36 -6.30
C SER A 121 1.19 0.93 -7.37
N GLY A 122 1.57 1.06 -8.65
CA GLY A 122 0.70 0.68 -9.76
C GLY A 122 -0.54 1.57 -9.87
N ALA A 123 -0.37 2.88 -9.65
CA ALA A 123 -1.45 3.83 -9.83
C ALA A 123 -1.88 3.85 -11.31
N GLU A 124 -3.18 3.81 -11.56
CA GLU A 124 -3.75 3.95 -12.89
C GLU A 124 -4.35 5.35 -13.05
N ILE A 125 -3.97 6.05 -14.11
CA ILE A 125 -4.34 7.44 -14.37
C ILE A 125 -4.79 7.53 -15.82
N GLY A 126 -6.10 7.70 -16.05
CA GLY A 126 -6.66 7.74 -17.40
C GLY A 126 -6.31 6.52 -18.26
N GLY A 127 -6.29 5.31 -17.66
CA GLY A 127 -5.92 4.07 -18.33
C GLY A 127 -4.41 3.80 -18.43
N VAL A 128 -3.56 4.69 -17.92
CA VAL A 128 -2.10 4.52 -17.92
C VAL A 128 -1.62 4.05 -16.55
N VAL A 129 -0.88 2.94 -16.53
CA VAL A 129 -0.29 2.39 -15.30
C VAL A 129 1.05 3.05 -15.01
N VAL A 130 1.10 3.85 -13.94
CA VAL A 130 2.31 4.41 -13.35
C VAL A 130 2.95 3.34 -12.47
N ARG A 131 4.11 2.83 -12.91
CA ARG A 131 4.84 1.75 -12.21
C ARG A 131 5.65 2.26 -11.03
N GLU A 132 5.99 3.54 -11.03
CA GLU A 132 6.73 4.18 -9.95
C GLU A 132 5.92 4.19 -8.65
N THR A 133 6.59 3.83 -7.55
CA THR A 133 5.98 3.83 -6.22
C THR A 133 6.11 5.21 -5.58
N PHE A 134 4.98 5.74 -5.09
CA PHE A 134 4.96 6.90 -4.21
C PHE A 134 4.99 6.43 -2.75
N VAL A 135 5.84 7.04 -1.93
CA VAL A 135 5.94 6.76 -0.49
C VAL A 135 5.87 8.08 0.27
N TYR A 136 5.04 8.15 1.30
CA TYR A 136 4.88 9.33 2.14
C TYR A 136 4.70 8.95 3.62
N PRO A 137 5.46 9.56 4.55
CA PRO A 137 5.28 9.31 5.98
C PRO A 137 3.99 9.98 6.46
N LEU A 138 2.99 9.18 6.82
CA LEU A 138 1.68 9.61 7.32
C LEU A 138 1.76 9.86 8.83
N LYS A 139 2.56 10.85 9.25
CA LYS A 139 2.71 11.26 10.65
C LYS A 139 1.53 12.12 11.14
N THR A 140 0.30 11.64 10.96
CA THR A 140 -0.94 12.33 11.39
C THR A 140 -1.31 13.61 10.62
N ASP A 141 -0.84 13.77 9.38
CA ASP A 141 -1.29 14.87 8.49
C ASP A 141 -1.90 14.33 7.19
N PRO A 142 -3.19 13.92 7.20
CA PRO A 142 -3.89 13.47 6.00
C PRO A 142 -4.01 14.56 4.93
N ALA A 143 -4.03 15.84 5.31
CA ALA A 143 -4.15 16.93 4.35
C ALA A 143 -2.82 17.15 3.59
N GLY A 144 -1.70 17.14 4.30
CA GLY A 144 -0.37 17.14 3.70
C GLY A 144 -0.16 15.91 2.80
N ALA A 145 -0.59 14.74 3.25
CA ALA A 145 -0.52 13.51 2.46
C ALA A 145 -1.38 13.56 1.20
N ALA A 146 -2.62 14.07 1.26
CA ALA A 146 -3.49 14.21 0.10
C ALA A 146 -2.88 15.14 -0.96
N ARG A 147 -2.32 16.28 -0.54
CA ARG A 147 -1.60 17.20 -1.44
C ARG A 147 -0.37 16.54 -2.03
N ALA A 148 0.45 15.90 -1.19
CA ALA A 148 1.66 15.22 -1.63
C ALA A 148 1.35 14.08 -2.61
N LEU A 149 0.26 13.34 -2.39
CA LEU A 149 -0.22 12.30 -3.28
C LEU A 149 -0.68 12.89 -4.62
N THR A 150 -1.50 13.93 -4.60
CA THR A 150 -2.00 14.60 -5.82
C THR A 150 -0.83 15.15 -6.66
N HIS A 151 0.09 15.89 -6.03
CA HIS A 151 1.27 16.43 -6.71
C HIS A 151 2.27 15.34 -7.12
N GLY A 152 2.54 14.38 -6.25
CA GLY A 152 3.48 13.30 -6.47
C GLY A 152 3.07 12.43 -7.64
N LEU A 153 1.81 11.98 -7.67
CA LEU A 153 1.27 11.18 -8.76
C LEU A 153 1.22 11.96 -10.08
N SER A 154 0.85 13.25 -10.04
CA SER A 154 0.90 14.11 -11.24
C SER A 154 2.32 14.19 -11.81
N ARG A 155 3.35 14.32 -10.95
CA ARG A 155 4.75 14.34 -11.38
C ARG A 155 5.20 12.99 -11.94
N LEU A 156 4.83 11.88 -11.30
CA LEU A 156 5.15 10.54 -11.78
C LEU A 156 4.49 10.26 -13.13
N TYR A 157 3.23 10.65 -13.28
CA TYR A 157 2.50 10.54 -14.54
C TYR A 157 3.14 11.36 -15.66
N LEU A 158 3.48 12.63 -15.41
CA LEU A 158 4.17 13.46 -16.40
C LEU A 158 5.54 12.89 -16.77
N ALA A 159 6.31 12.41 -15.78
CA ALA A 159 7.59 11.76 -16.04
C ALA A 159 7.42 10.50 -16.90
N HIS A 160 6.37 9.71 -16.64
CA HIS A 160 6.02 8.55 -17.44
C HIS A 160 5.67 8.93 -18.88
N LEU A 161 4.79 9.92 -19.09
CA LEU A 161 4.43 10.42 -20.42
C LEU A 161 5.62 10.97 -21.21
N LEU A 162 6.54 11.66 -20.54
CA LEU A 162 7.75 12.16 -21.18
C LEU A 162 8.68 11.02 -21.59
N LYS A 163 8.86 10.00 -20.75
CA LYS A 163 9.64 8.80 -21.09
C LYS A 163 9.04 8.07 -22.29
N THR A 164 7.73 7.80 -22.29
CA THR A 164 7.08 7.07 -23.39
C THR A 164 7.17 7.81 -24.72
N ARG A 165 7.00 9.15 -24.73
CA ARG A 165 7.23 9.97 -25.94
C ARG A 165 8.67 9.94 -26.44
N LEU A 166 9.66 9.94 -25.53
CA LEU A 166 11.08 9.91 -25.89
C LEU A 166 11.55 8.51 -26.33
N SER A 167 10.89 7.45 -25.87
CA SER A 167 11.22 6.06 -26.22
C SER A 167 10.61 5.60 -27.56
N GLY A 168 9.78 6.41 -28.21
CA GLY A 168 9.11 6.04 -29.47
C GLY A 168 8.04 4.96 -29.31
N ASP A 169 7.71 4.60 -28.07
CA ASP A 169 6.61 3.70 -27.76
C ASP A 169 5.30 4.42 -28.10
N THR A 170 4.47 3.78 -28.91
CA THR A 170 3.25 4.39 -29.44
C THR A 170 2.36 4.81 -28.27
N MET A 171 2.02 6.11 -28.16
CA MET A 171 1.05 6.55 -27.17
C MET A 171 -0.22 5.71 -27.32
N PRO A 172 -0.86 5.29 -26.21
CA PRO A 172 -2.21 4.78 -26.30
C PRO A 172 -3.09 5.84 -26.98
N ASP A 173 -3.86 5.39 -27.97
CA ASP A 173 -4.74 6.23 -28.77
C ASP A 173 -5.61 7.10 -27.85
N PRO A 174 -5.65 8.44 -28.01
CA PRO A 174 -6.53 9.29 -27.21
C PRO A 174 -8.02 8.92 -27.34
N GLU A 175 -8.43 8.21 -28.40
CA GLU A 175 -9.79 7.64 -28.48
C GLU A 175 -10.03 6.49 -27.51
N ALA A 176 -8.99 5.76 -27.09
CA ALA A 176 -9.10 4.71 -26.08
C ALA A 176 -9.39 5.28 -24.68
N TRP A 177 -9.12 6.57 -24.45
CA TRP A 177 -9.43 7.25 -23.18
C TRP A 177 -10.93 7.54 -23.01
N ALA A 178 -11.70 7.48 -24.10
CA ALA A 178 -13.14 7.75 -24.11
C ALA A 178 -14.02 6.51 -23.88
N SER A 179 -13.44 5.36 -23.50
CA SER A 179 -14.23 4.14 -23.23
C SER A 179 -13.66 3.29 -22.09
N PRO A 180 -14.33 3.34 -20.94
CA PRO A 180 -14.55 2.17 -20.12
C PRO A 180 -16.04 1.80 -20.18
N PHE A 181 -16.37 0.51 -20.10
CA PHE A 181 -17.73 -0.06 -20.08
C PHE A 181 -18.38 -0.35 -21.45
N ARG A 182 -18.01 -1.51 -22.02
CA ARG A 182 -19.00 -2.54 -22.31
C ARG A 182 -18.97 -3.58 -21.21
#